data_AF-A0A3M1GJT4-F1
#
_entry.id   AF-A0A3M1GJT4-F1
#
_cell.length_a   1.000
_cell.length_b   1.000
_cell.length_c   1.000
_cell.angle_alpha   90.00
_cell.angle_beta   90.00
_cell.angle_gamma   90.00
#
_symmetry.space_group_name_H-M   'P 1'
#
loop_
_entity.id
_entity.type
_entity.pdbx_description
1 polymer ?
#
loop_
_entity_poly.entity_id
_entity_poly.type
_entity_poly.pdbx_seq_one_letter_code
_entity_poly.pdbx_strand_id
1 'polypeptide(L)'
;ITPFAGRFPFECWLLPKRHSCSYRDTTEEERAGIAEVLLKTLRRLVGVLKDVPYNIVFHTSPARIPRHSQWHTLGEDFHWHIEIIPRLTRITGFELGGGMFILRTSPEDAAKYLKEVQDD
;
A
#
# COMPACT_ATOMS: atom_id res chain seq x y z
N ILE A 1 2.14 -4.69 5.37
CA ILE A 1 0.95 -5.48 5.79
C ILE A 1 0.12 -5.84 4.57
N THR A 2 -0.74 -6.84 4.64
CA THR A 2 -1.89 -6.96 3.73
C THR A 2 -3.09 -6.27 4.39
N PRO A 3 -3.80 -5.35 3.72
CA PRO A 3 -4.91 -4.64 4.34
C PRO A 3 -6.09 -5.58 4.56
N PHE A 4 -6.72 -5.52 5.74
CA PHE A 4 -7.87 -6.36 6.08
C PHE A 4 -9.05 -6.21 5.09
N ALA A 5 -9.25 -5.01 4.55
CA ALA A 5 -10.25 -4.71 3.54
C ALA A 5 -9.60 -4.18 2.26
N GLY A 6 -8.65 -4.93 1.71
CA GLY A 6 -8.02 -4.62 0.42
C GLY A 6 -9.00 -4.64 -0.75
N ARG A 7 -8.61 -4.02 -1.86
CA ARG A 7 -9.37 -4.01 -3.11
C ARG A 7 -8.80 -4.99 -4.13
N PHE A 8 -7.51 -5.32 -4.00
CA PHE A 8 -6.81 -6.20 -4.93
C PHE A 8 -6.18 -7.40 -4.20
N PRO A 9 -6.17 -8.60 -4.83
CA PRO A 9 -5.46 -9.74 -4.25
C PRO A 9 -3.97 -9.44 -4.14
N PHE A 10 -3.35 -9.83 -3.02
CA PHE A 10 -1.94 -9.55 -2.71
C PHE A 10 -1.59 -8.05 -2.64
N GLU A 11 -2.58 -7.17 -2.47
CA GLU A 11 -2.34 -5.78 -2.13
C GLU A 11 -1.51 -5.68 -0.85
N CYS A 12 -0.46 -4.85 -0.87
CA CYS A 12 0.45 -4.68 0.24
C CYS A 12 0.57 -3.21 0.61
N TRP A 13 0.50 -2.89 1.90
CA TRP A 13 0.71 -1.54 2.42
C TRP A 13 2.01 -1.45 3.21
N LEU A 14 2.80 -0.41 2.93
CA LEU A 14 3.98 -0.01 3.70
C LEU A 14 3.64 1.28 4.44
N LEU A 15 3.79 1.26 5.76
CA LEU A 15 3.46 2.38 6.64
C LEU A 15 4.64 2.70 7.54
N PRO A 16 4.93 3.97 7.85
CA PRO A 16 5.89 4.31 8.88
C PRO A 16 5.36 3.88 10.26
N LYS A 17 6.27 3.47 11.16
CA LYS A 17 5.87 3.14 12.54
C LYS A 17 5.52 4.39 13.34
N ARG A 18 6.20 5.51 13.06
CA ARG A 18 5.92 6.82 13.64
C ARG A 18 4.74 7.43 12.90
N HIS A 19 3.79 8.01 13.63
CA HIS A 19 2.70 8.75 13.01
C HIS A 19 3.24 9.95 12.22
N SER A 20 2.83 10.05 10.95
CA SER A 20 3.04 11.21 10.10
C SER A 20 1.97 11.25 9.01
N CYS A 21 1.38 12.42 8.77
CA CYS A 21 0.43 12.62 7.68
C CYS A 21 1.12 12.88 6.32
N SER A 22 2.41 13.26 6.31
CA SER A 22 3.13 13.62 5.09
C SER A 22 4.41 12.81 4.90
N TYR A 23 4.59 12.29 3.69
CA TYR A 23 5.81 11.61 3.28
C TYR A 23 7.00 12.58 3.24
N ARG A 24 6.72 13.88 3.01
CA ARG A 24 7.75 14.92 3.02
C ARG A 24 8.42 15.10 4.38
N ASP A 25 7.72 14.74 5.46
CA ASP A 25 8.19 14.88 6.84
C ASP A 25 8.96 13.63 7.32
N THR A 26 9.31 12.73 6.40
CA THR A 26 10.10 11.52 6.67
C THR A 26 11.59 11.88 6.77
N THR A 27 12.35 11.26 7.67
CA THR A 27 13.82 11.48 7.77
C THR A 27 14.59 10.69 6.70
N GLU A 28 15.88 10.93 6.54
CA GLU A 28 16.71 10.14 5.62
C GLU A 28 16.82 8.67 6.05
N GLU A 29 16.93 8.42 7.36
CA GLU A 29 17.00 7.08 7.93
C GLU A 29 15.69 6.32 7.70
N GLU A 30 14.55 6.99 7.88
CA GLU A 30 13.23 6.43 7.58
C GLU A 30 13.09 6.15 6.07
N ARG A 31 13.58 7.05 5.19
CA ARG A 31 13.60 6.83 3.73
C ARG A 31 14.42 5.60 3.34
N ALA A 32 15.61 5.43 3.92
CA ALA A 32 16.45 4.26 3.66
C ALA A 32 15.74 2.96 4.09
N GLY A 33 15.11 2.95 5.27
CA GLY A 33 14.32 1.82 5.74
C GLY A 33 13.11 1.53 4.85
N ILE A 34 12.43 2.55 4.33
CA ILE A 34 11.34 2.37 3.37
C ILE A 34 11.84 1.71 2.08
N ALA A 35 12.99 2.14 1.55
CA ALA A 35 13.57 1.54 0.35
C ALA A 35 13.90 0.05 0.54
N GLU A 36 14.48 -0.30 1.69
CA GLU A 36 14.78 -1.69 2.05
C GLU A 36 13.51 -2.55 2.12
N VAL A 37 12.50 -2.08 2.88
CA VAL A 37 11.22 -2.80 3.04
C VAL A 37 10.47 -2.90 1.71
N LEU A 38 10.51 -1.86 0.88
CA LEU A 38 9.91 -1.87 -0.45
C LEU A 38 10.57 -2.92 -1.34
N LEU A 39 11.90 -2.93 -1.44
CA LEU A 39 12.62 -3.93 -2.22
C LEU A 39 12.32 -5.35 -1.76
N LYS A 40 12.34 -5.58 -0.45
CA LYS A 40 11.99 -6.88 0.15
C LYS A 40 10.55 -7.30 -0.19
N THR A 41 9.59 -6.38 -0.09
CA THR A 41 8.18 -6.67 -0.41
C THR A 41 8.01 -7.01 -1.88
N LEU A 42 8.69 -6.29 -2.78
CA LEU A 42 8.64 -6.56 -4.22
C LEU A 42 9.27 -7.91 -4.57
N ARG A 43 10.39 -8.29 -3.96
CA ARG A 43 11.00 -9.62 -4.16
C ARG A 43 10.07 -10.75 -3.73
N ARG A 44 9.39 -10.60 -2.58
CA ARG A 44 8.38 -11.56 -2.11
C ARG A 44 7.22 -11.69 -3.08
N LEU A 45 6.71 -10.56 -3.58
CA LEU A 45 5.65 -10.55 -4.58
C LEU A 45 6.09 -11.27 -5.86
N VAL A 46 7.30 -11.04 -6.34
CA VAL A 46 7.86 -11.74 -7.50
C VAL A 46 7.97 -13.24 -7.23
N GLY A 47 8.46 -13.65 -6.06
CA GLY A 47 8.59 -15.06 -5.68
C GLY A 47 7.24 -15.80 -5.61
N VAL A 48 6.20 -15.15 -5.08
CA VAL A 48 4.87 -15.77 -4.96
C VAL A 48 4.11 -15.74 -6.29
N LEU A 49 4.20 -14.63 -7.04
CA LEU A 49 3.30 -14.36 -8.17
C LEU A 49 3.98 -14.54 -9.54
N LYS A 50 5.28 -14.84 -9.59
CA LYS A 50 6.07 -15.04 -10.83
C LYS A 50 6.13 -13.81 -11.73
N ASP A 51 6.61 -12.71 -11.16
CA ASP A 51 6.92 -11.45 -11.87
C ASP A 51 5.73 -10.80 -12.61
N VAL A 52 4.61 -10.62 -11.91
CA VAL A 52 3.41 -9.97 -12.45
C VAL A 52 3.59 -8.45 -12.41
N PRO A 53 3.09 -7.69 -13.41
CA PRO A 53 3.06 -6.24 -13.33
C PRO A 53 2.33 -5.74 -12.07
N TYR A 54 2.84 -4.65 -11.50
CA TYR A 54 2.29 -4.02 -10.32
C TYR A 54 2.31 -2.49 -10.46
N ASN A 55 1.48 -1.82 -9.66
CA ASN A 55 1.56 -0.37 -9.47
C ASN A 55 1.99 -0.06 -8.04
N ILE A 56 2.68 1.06 -7.86
CA ILE A 56 2.99 1.62 -6.54
C ILE A 56 2.29 2.97 -6.43
N VAL A 57 1.49 3.16 -5.38
CA VAL A 57 0.72 4.38 -5.15
C VAL A 57 1.13 4.98 -3.81
N PHE A 58 1.51 6.26 -3.83
CA PHE A 58 1.84 7.01 -2.63
C PHE A 58 0.62 7.77 -2.15
N HIS A 59 0.13 7.42 -0.96
CA HIS A 59 -0.93 8.14 -0.27
C HIS A 59 -0.30 9.07 0.75
N THR A 60 -0.30 10.37 0.44
CA THR A 60 0.32 11.39 1.30
C THR A 60 -0.60 12.59 1.47
N SER A 61 -0.33 13.39 2.49
CA SER A 61 -1.10 14.61 2.76
C SER A 61 -1.26 15.47 1.51
N PRO A 62 -2.44 16.09 1.31
CA PRO A 62 -2.58 17.12 0.29
C PRO A 62 -1.59 18.27 0.52
N ALA A 63 -1.41 19.12 -0.49
CA ALA A 63 -0.63 20.33 -0.34
C ALA A 63 -1.19 21.16 0.83
N ARG A 64 -0.33 21.50 1.80
CA ARG A 64 -0.68 22.26 3.02
C ARG A 64 -0.87 23.76 2.73
N ILE A 65 -1.63 24.07 1.67
CA ILE A 65 -2.04 25.44 1.35
C ILE A 65 -3.14 25.81 2.35
N PRO A 66 -2.96 26.86 3.17
CA PRO A 66 -3.99 27.30 4.09
C PRO A 66 -5.28 27.60 3.32
N ARG A 67 -6.35 26.88 3.63
CA ARG A 67 -7.70 27.15 3.12
C ARG A 67 -8.63 27.31 4.31
N HIS A 68 -9.55 28.25 4.21
CA HIS A 68 -10.57 28.43 5.24
C HIS A 68 -11.33 27.10 5.44
N SER A 69 -11.52 26.70 6.70
CA SER A 69 -12.34 25.56 7.12
C SER A 69 -11.98 24.17 6.54
N GLN A 70 -10.71 23.88 6.25
CA GLN A 70 -10.30 22.55 5.78
C GLN A 70 -9.03 22.05 6.50
N TRP A 71 -8.97 20.73 6.71
CA TRP A 71 -7.75 20.00 7.11
C TRP A 71 -7.16 20.36 8.48
N HIS A 72 -7.98 20.91 9.41
CA HIS A 72 -7.52 21.34 10.74
C HIS A 72 -6.89 20.22 11.58
N THR A 73 -7.39 18.99 11.42
CA THR A 73 -6.94 17.79 12.15
C THR A 73 -6.10 16.85 11.26
N LEU A 74 -5.68 17.30 10.07
CA LEU A 74 -4.95 16.45 9.11
C LEU A 74 -3.68 15.82 9.70
N GLY A 75 -3.00 16.55 10.58
CA GLY A 75 -1.79 16.09 11.26
C GLY A 75 -2.02 15.01 12.32
N GLU A 76 -3.28 14.76 12.69
CA GLU A 76 -3.68 13.80 13.73
C GLU A 76 -4.46 12.62 13.09
N ASP A 77 -5.28 12.90 12.08
CA ASP A 77 -6.23 11.94 11.51
C ASP A 77 -5.65 11.11 10.35
N PHE A 78 -4.68 11.66 9.60
CA PHE A 78 -4.17 11.01 8.39
C PHE A 78 -2.78 10.44 8.60
N HIS A 79 -2.56 9.21 8.12
CA HIS A 79 -1.29 8.53 8.19
C HIS A 79 -0.84 8.12 6.78
N TRP A 80 0.26 8.70 6.31
CA TRP A 80 0.73 8.43 4.96
C TRP A 80 1.18 6.97 4.82
N HIS A 81 0.98 6.38 3.65
CA HIS A 81 1.41 5.02 3.36
C HIS A 81 1.64 4.81 1.86
N ILE A 82 2.26 3.70 1.51
CA ILE A 82 2.46 3.24 0.14
C ILE A 82 1.65 1.99 -0.09
N GLU A 83 0.87 1.96 -1.16
CA GLU A 83 0.17 0.77 -1.64
C GLU A 83 0.94 0.16 -2.81
N ILE A 84 1.14 -1.16 -2.77
CA ILE A 84 1.64 -1.96 -3.89
C ILE A 84 0.48 -2.83 -4.36
N ILE A 85 0.13 -2.71 -5.65
CA ILE A 85 -1.05 -3.31 -6.24
C ILE A 85 -0.65 -4.23 -7.40
N PRO A 86 -0.52 -5.54 -7.17
CA PRO A 86 -0.30 -6.52 -8.24
C PRO A 86 -1.49 -6.61 -9.20
N ARG A 87 -1.24 -6.66 -10.50
CA ARG A 87 -2.28 -6.67 -11.55
C ARG A 87 -2.65 -8.11 -11.94
N LEU A 88 -3.27 -8.82 -11.01
CA LEU A 88 -3.67 -10.24 -11.19
C LEU A 88 -5.00 -10.42 -11.93
N THR A 89 -5.87 -9.41 -11.89
CA THR A 89 -7.20 -9.45 -12.51
C THR A 89 -7.47 -8.17 -13.27
N ARG A 90 -8.33 -8.28 -14.29
CA ARG A 90 -8.88 -7.12 -14.98
C ARG A 90 -10.13 -6.65 -14.23
N ILE A 91 -10.23 -5.33 -14.05
CA ILE A 91 -11.44 -4.67 -13.56
C ILE A 91 -12.54 -4.90 -14.59
N THR A 92 -13.72 -5.34 -14.15
CA THR A 92 -14.89 -5.58 -15.01
C THR A 92 -15.94 -4.47 -14.82
N GLY A 93 -17.08 -4.60 -15.49
CA GLY A 93 -18.18 -3.63 -15.37
C GLY A 93 -18.80 -3.57 -13.98
N PHE A 94 -18.75 -4.66 -13.20
CA PHE A 94 -19.24 -4.66 -11.82
C PHE A 94 -18.39 -3.75 -10.93
N GLU A 95 -17.07 -3.94 -10.95
CA GLU A 95 -16.17 -3.14 -10.13
C GLU A 95 -16.15 -1.68 -10.57
N LEU A 96 -16.16 -1.44 -11.88
CA LEU A 96 -16.16 -0.07 -12.41
C LEU A 96 -17.47 0.67 -12.13
N GLY A 97 -18.62 0.00 -12.30
CA GLY A 97 -19.94 0.60 -12.12
C GLY A 97 -20.37 0.73 -10.66
N GLY A 98 -19.96 -0.22 -9.81
CA GLY A 98 -20.36 -0.28 -8.40
C GLY A 98 -19.31 0.21 -7.41
N GLY A 99 -18.04 0.35 -7.80
CA GLY A 99 -16.96 0.70 -6.88
C GLY A 99 -16.64 -0.38 -5.83
N MET A 100 -17.22 -1.57 -5.97
CA MET A 100 -17.00 -2.72 -5.09
C MET A 100 -16.03 -3.69 -5.73
N PHE A 101 -15.21 -4.37 -4.93
CA PHE A 101 -14.17 -5.28 -5.42
C PHE A 101 -14.39 -6.69 -4.87
N ILE A 102 -14.12 -7.69 -5.70
CA ILE A 102 -14.23 -9.10 -5.32
C ILE A 102 -12.83 -9.69 -5.18
N LEU A 103 -12.49 -10.10 -3.95
CA LEU A 103 -11.22 -10.76 -3.66
C LEU A 103 -11.37 -12.28 -3.73
N ARG A 104 -10.48 -12.94 -4.48
CA ARG A 104 -10.38 -14.40 -4.52
C ARG A 104 -9.42 -14.97 -3.47
N THR A 105 -8.61 -14.12 -2.87
CA THR A 105 -7.61 -14.48 -1.85
C THR A 105 -7.81 -13.53 -0.68
N SER A 106 -7.99 -14.10 0.52
CA SER A 106 -8.12 -13.33 1.74
C SER A 106 -6.81 -12.59 2.08
N PRO A 107 -6.86 -11.46 2.81
CA PRO A 107 -5.64 -10.80 3.26
C PRO A 107 -4.79 -11.67 4.19
N GLU A 108 -5.41 -12.58 4.95
CA GLU A 108 -4.74 -13.55 5.82
C GLU A 108 -3.93 -14.55 5.00
N ASP A 109 -4.52 -15.13 3.95
CA ASP A 109 -3.85 -16.06 3.06
C ASP A 109 -2.73 -15.36 2.29
N ALA A 110 -2.99 -14.16 1.75
CA ALA A 110 -1.97 -13.37 1.06
C ALA A 110 -0.78 -13.07 1.98
N ALA A 111 -1.03 -12.69 3.24
CA ALA A 111 0.03 -12.48 4.23
C ALA A 111 0.81 -13.75 4.53
N LYS A 112 0.14 -14.90 4.61
CA LYS A 112 0.78 -16.19 4.83
C LYS A 112 1.73 -16.53 3.68
N TYR A 113 1.25 -16.49 2.44
CA TYR A 113 2.07 -16.78 1.26
C TYR A 113 3.29 -15.84 1.15
N LEU A 114 3.11 -14.55 1.40
CA LEU A 114 4.21 -13.57 1.37
C LEU A 114 5.21 -13.72 2.53
N LYS A 115 4.84 -14.39 3.62
CA LYS A 115 5.75 -14.69 4.73
C LYS A 115 6.54 -15.97 4.50
N GLU A 116 5.94 -16.96 3.87
CA GLU A 116 6.53 -18.29 3.63
C GLU A 116 7.52 -18.31 2.46
N VAL A 117 7.42 -17.37 1.52
CA VAL A 117 8.37 -17.25 0.42
C VAL A 117 9.76 -16.81 0.94
N GLN A 118 10.82 -17.47 0.46
CA GLN A 118 12.19 -17.07 0.75
C GLN A 118 12.63 -15.95 -0.19
N ASP A 119 13.35 -14.97 0.38
CA ASP A 119 13.92 -13.84 -0.34
C ASP A 119 15.35 -14.22 -0.75
N ASP A 120 15.52 -14.78 -1.95
CA ASP A 120 16.85 -14.98 -2.55
C ASP A 120 17.35 -13.69 -3.24
#